data_AF-A0A645J1U0-F1
#
_entry.id   AF-A0A645J1U0-F1
#
_cell.length_a   1.000
_cell.length_b   1.000
_cell.length_c   1.000
_cell.angle_alpha   90.00
_cell.angle_beta   90.00
_cell.angle_gamma   90.00
#
_symmetry.space_group_name_H-M   'P 1'
#
loop_
_entity.id
_entity.type
_entity.pdbx_description
1 polymer ?
#
loop_
_entity_poly.entity_id
_entity_poly.type
_entity_poly.pdbx_seq_one_letter_code
_entity_poly.pdbx_strand_id
1 'polypeptide(L)'
;MLTSPAAQTDALNAPYEKVKDWGTLSADTTIAASDGNIHTFTVGAAITLTLNANCLTGFCRTLTLVIMNGGAFTVTWPASVKWAGGSAPTFSAAGVDVITLLTVDGGVTWLGSANGVSYA
;
A
#
# COMPACT_ATOMS: atom_id res chain seq x y z
N MET A 1 -32.53 -15.04 17.12
CA MET A 1 -32.35 -13.89 16.22
C MET A 1 -30.86 -13.60 16.14
N LEU A 2 -30.20 -13.94 15.04
CA LEU A 2 -28.81 -13.53 14.80
C LEU A 2 -28.89 -12.15 14.17
N THR A 3 -28.54 -11.11 14.92
CA THR A 3 -28.35 -9.78 14.34
C THR A 3 -27.13 -9.85 13.44
N SER A 4 -27.36 -9.79 12.13
CA SER A 4 -26.33 -9.49 11.14
C SER A 4 -25.45 -8.35 11.66
N PRO A 5 -24.11 -8.44 11.59
CA PRO A 5 -23.27 -7.26 11.77
C PRO A 5 -23.77 -6.18 10.81
N ALA A 6 -23.80 -4.92 11.27
CA ALA A 6 -24.23 -3.80 10.47
C ALA A 6 -23.45 -3.82 9.13
N ALA A 7 -24.17 -3.88 8.02
CA ALA A 7 -23.58 -3.59 6.73
C ALA A 7 -22.94 -2.19 6.83
N GLN A 8 -21.64 -2.07 6.53
CA GLN A 8 -21.00 -0.78 6.29
C GLN A 8 -21.63 -0.19 5.03
N THR A 9 -22.70 0.59 5.17
CA THR A 9 -23.50 1.10 4.05
C THR A 9 -23.08 2.48 3.54
N ASP A 10 -21.79 2.85 3.62
CA ASP A 10 -21.35 4.17 3.12
C ASP A 10 -20.02 4.17 2.35
N ALA A 11 -19.70 3.09 1.65
CA ALA A 11 -18.49 3.06 0.79
C ALA A 11 -18.69 2.39 -0.57
N LEU A 12 -19.86 1.82 -0.85
CA LEU A 12 -20.10 1.02 -2.06
C LEU A 12 -20.76 1.79 -3.22
N ASN A 13 -21.20 3.04 -3.00
CA ASN A 13 -21.98 3.80 -4.00
C ASN A 13 -21.29 5.06 -4.53
N ALA A 14 -20.04 5.34 -4.16
CA ALA A 14 -19.31 6.47 -4.71
C ALA A 14 -18.29 5.98 -5.76
N PRO A 15 -18.21 6.57 -6.96
CA PRO A 15 -17.27 6.15 -8.02
C PRO A 15 -15.80 6.52 -7.73
N TYR A 16 -15.44 6.62 -6.44
CA TYR A 16 -14.14 7.11 -5.98
C TYR A 16 -13.40 6.01 -5.21
N GLU A 17 -12.06 6.06 -5.26
CA GLU A 17 -11.23 5.18 -4.45
C GLU A 17 -11.08 5.71 -3.03
N LYS A 18 -11.03 4.81 -2.04
CA LYS A 18 -10.78 5.17 -0.64
C LYS A 18 -9.29 5.37 -0.40
N VAL A 19 -8.96 6.50 0.21
CA VAL A 19 -7.61 6.83 0.69
C VAL A 19 -7.50 6.49 2.18
N LYS A 20 -6.45 5.75 2.53
CA LYS A 20 -6.01 5.54 3.90
C LYS A 20 -4.78 6.41 4.16
N ASP A 21 -4.96 7.46 4.96
CA ASP A 21 -3.87 8.26 5.50
C ASP A 21 -3.39 7.66 6.82
N TRP A 22 -2.08 7.41 6.91
CA TRP A 22 -1.42 6.90 8.11
C TRP A 22 -0.67 8.00 8.87
N GLY A 23 -0.56 9.22 8.33
CA GLY A 23 0.32 10.24 8.86
C GLY A 23 1.78 9.82 8.76
N THR A 24 2.50 9.83 9.89
CA THR A 24 3.91 9.39 9.94
C THR A 24 4.01 7.96 10.44
N LEU A 25 4.64 7.09 9.66
CA LEU A 25 4.99 5.74 10.07
C LEU A 25 6.37 5.75 10.73
N SER A 26 6.40 5.38 12.02
CA SER A 26 7.62 5.22 12.81
C SER A 26 7.75 3.81 13.42
N ALA A 27 6.95 2.86 12.93
CA ALA A 27 6.95 1.46 13.33
C ALA A 27 6.46 0.58 12.18
N ASP A 28 6.72 -0.73 12.28
CA ASP A 28 6.24 -1.72 11.33
C ASP A 28 4.72 -1.64 11.16
N THR A 29 4.26 -1.74 9.91
CA THR A 29 2.87 -1.46 9.56
C THR A 29 2.34 -2.44 8.52
N THR A 30 1.10 -2.90 8.72
CA THR A 30 0.37 -3.68 7.73
C THR A 30 -0.47 -2.78 6.84
N ILE A 31 -0.21 -2.82 5.53
CA ILE A 31 -1.01 -2.17 4.51
C ILE A 31 -2.07 -3.17 4.03
N ALA A 32 -3.31 -2.98 4.45
CA ALA A 32 -4.43 -3.85 4.10
C ALA A 32 -5.38 -3.19 3.09
N ALA A 33 -5.74 -3.90 2.02
CA ALA A 33 -6.67 -3.42 1.00
C ALA A 33 -8.10 -3.17 1.53
N SER A 34 -8.42 -3.67 2.73
CA SER A 34 -9.65 -3.30 3.44
C SER A 34 -9.71 -1.83 3.86
N ASP A 35 -8.55 -1.19 4.04
CA ASP A 35 -8.48 0.21 4.46
C ASP A 35 -8.64 1.19 3.30
N GLY A 36 -8.34 0.75 2.07
CA GLY A 36 -8.47 1.51 0.83
C GLY A 36 -7.57 0.96 -0.27
N ASN A 37 -7.70 1.47 -1.49
CA ASN A 37 -6.77 1.16 -2.59
C ASN A 37 -5.55 2.10 -2.56
N ILE A 38 -5.74 3.32 -2.04
CA ILE A 38 -4.69 4.33 -1.95
C ILE A 38 -4.24 4.44 -0.50
N HIS A 39 -2.93 4.34 -0.25
CA HIS A 39 -2.36 4.59 1.07
C HIS A 39 -1.35 5.71 0.98
N THR A 40 -1.42 6.66 1.91
CA THR A 40 -0.48 7.77 2.00
C THR A 40 0.18 7.80 3.37
N PHE A 41 1.49 8.02 3.40
CA PHE A 41 2.26 8.11 4.63
C PHE A 41 3.60 8.81 4.45
N THR A 42 4.09 9.42 5.53
CA THR A 42 5.46 9.91 5.69
C THR A 42 6.30 8.85 6.39
N VAL A 43 7.49 8.59 5.89
CA VAL A 43 8.45 7.71 6.55
C VAL A 43 9.22 8.48 7.63
N GLY A 44 8.98 8.16 8.90
CA GLY A 44 9.56 8.83 10.07
C GLY A 44 10.64 8.05 10.81
N ALA A 45 10.81 6.77 10.48
CA ALA A 45 11.87 5.90 10.98
C ALA A 45 12.09 4.74 9.99
N ALA A 46 13.05 3.85 10.28
CA ALA A 46 13.14 2.58 9.57
C ALA A 46 11.88 1.74 9.88
N ILE A 47 11.22 1.23 8.83
CA ILE A 47 9.97 0.49 8.95
C ILE A 47 10.00 -0.79 8.11
N THR A 48 9.27 -1.80 8.55
CA THR A 48 8.92 -2.98 7.76
C THR A 48 7.44 -2.93 7.39
N LEU A 49 7.15 -3.05 6.11
CA LEU A 49 5.77 -3.16 5.62
C LEU A 49 5.38 -4.62 5.47
N THR A 50 4.14 -4.93 5.84
CA THR A 50 3.46 -6.16 5.40
C THR A 50 2.25 -5.80 4.54
N LEU A 51 1.88 -6.69 3.61
CA LEU A 51 0.79 -6.45 2.67
C LEU A 51 -0.32 -7.48 2.90
N ASN A 52 -1.57 -7.03 2.90
CA ASN A 52 -2.75 -7.89 2.98
C ASN A 52 -3.73 -7.51 1.87
N ALA A 53 -3.92 -8.41 0.90
CA ALA A 53 -4.85 -8.18 -0.22
C ALA A 53 -6.33 -8.19 0.22
N ASN A 54 -6.62 -8.78 1.37
CA ASN A 54 -7.99 -9.00 1.86
C ASN A 54 -8.92 -9.54 0.75
N CYS A 55 -8.40 -10.49 -0.03
CA CYS A 55 -9.13 -11.21 -1.06
C CYS A 55 -8.64 -12.65 -1.13
N LEU A 56 -9.47 -13.53 -1.70
CA LEU A 56 -9.14 -14.94 -1.89
C LEU A 56 -8.17 -15.12 -3.07
N THR A 57 -7.43 -16.23 -3.09
CA THR A 57 -6.63 -16.63 -4.26
C THR A 57 -7.49 -16.67 -5.52
N GLY A 58 -6.96 -16.17 -6.63
CA GLY A 58 -7.66 -16.04 -7.90
C GLY A 58 -8.37 -14.69 -8.10
N PHE A 59 -8.36 -13.82 -7.09
CA PHE A 59 -8.80 -12.43 -7.21
C PHE A 59 -7.62 -11.48 -7.19
N CYS A 60 -7.76 -10.36 -7.89
CA CYS A 60 -6.75 -9.32 -7.96
C CYS A 60 -7.00 -8.18 -6.97
N ARG A 61 -5.91 -7.50 -6.62
CA ARG A 61 -5.93 -6.19 -5.95
C ARG A 61 -4.81 -5.33 -6.49
N THR A 62 -5.09 -4.03 -6.51
CA THR A 62 -4.10 -3.01 -6.79
C THR A 62 -4.05 -2.08 -5.59
N LEU A 63 -2.84 -1.81 -5.10
CA LEU A 63 -2.58 -0.77 -4.11
C LEU A 63 -1.70 0.29 -4.75
N THR A 64 -1.98 1.55 -4.46
CA THR A 64 -1.09 2.67 -4.78
C THR A 64 -0.60 3.25 -3.47
N LEU A 65 0.72 3.31 -3.30
CA LEU A 65 1.33 3.93 -2.12
C LEU A 65 1.92 5.28 -2.53
N VAL A 66 1.48 6.33 -1.83
CA VAL A 66 2.01 7.68 -1.89
C VAL A 66 2.92 7.86 -0.68
N ILE A 67 4.23 7.86 -0.92
CA ILE A 67 5.26 7.75 0.10
C ILE A 67 5.97 9.09 0.20
N MET A 68 5.85 9.76 1.33
CA MET A 68 6.57 11.00 1.63
C MET A 68 7.89 10.70 2.32
N ASN A 69 8.96 11.31 1.83
CA ASN A 69 10.33 11.17 2.35
C ASN A 69 10.78 9.69 2.41
N GLY A 70 10.40 8.88 1.42
CA GLY A 70 10.61 7.43 1.43
C GLY A 70 12.08 7.02 1.47
N GLY A 71 12.99 7.91 1.05
CA GLY A 71 14.44 7.71 1.10
C GLY A 71 15.10 8.27 2.36
N ALA A 72 14.36 8.90 3.28
CA ALA A 72 14.92 9.44 4.53
C ALA A 72 15.29 8.30 5.51
N PHE A 73 14.60 7.17 5.42
CA PHE A 73 14.86 5.97 6.20
C PHE A 73 14.64 4.71 5.37
N THR A 74 15.10 3.56 5.85
CA THR A 74 14.89 2.28 5.18
C THR A 74 13.43 1.84 5.26
N VAL A 75 12.82 1.57 4.11
CA VAL A 75 11.53 0.88 3.99
C VAL A 75 11.78 -0.56 3.54
N THR A 76 11.50 -1.51 4.44
CA THR A 76 11.66 -2.94 4.16
C THR A 76 10.34 -3.52 3.63
N TRP A 77 10.42 -4.22 2.50
CA TRP A 77 9.27 -4.81 1.82
C TRP A 77 9.20 -6.32 2.08
N PRO A 78 7.98 -6.91 2.10
CA PRO A 78 7.86 -8.35 2.26
C PRO A 78 8.37 -9.07 1.01
N ALA A 79 8.89 -10.29 1.18
CA ALA A 79 9.46 -11.08 0.08
C ALA A 79 8.45 -11.44 -1.03
N SER A 80 7.15 -11.30 -0.76
CA SER A 80 6.06 -11.43 -1.73
C SER A 80 6.06 -10.31 -2.78
N VAL A 81 6.70 -9.17 -2.52
CA VAL A 81 6.86 -8.10 -3.51
C VAL A 81 7.98 -8.44 -4.48
N LYS A 82 7.65 -8.46 -5.77
CA LYS A 82 8.54 -8.65 -6.90
C LYS A 82 8.61 -7.35 -7.68
N TRP A 83 9.75 -6.68 -7.58
CA TRP A 83 9.98 -5.42 -8.26
C TRP A 83 10.38 -5.61 -9.71
N ALA A 84 9.93 -4.71 -10.59
CA ALA A 84 10.51 -4.59 -11.92
C ALA A 84 12.04 -4.37 -11.82
N GLY A 85 12.83 -5.15 -12.56
CA GLY A 85 14.29 -5.11 -12.47
C GLY A 85 14.90 -5.79 -11.23
N GLY A 86 14.07 -6.39 -10.35
CA GLY A 86 14.51 -7.26 -9.26
C GLY A 86 14.91 -6.57 -7.95
N SER A 87 14.86 -5.24 -7.88
CA SER A 87 15.17 -4.47 -6.66
C SER A 87 14.12 -3.39 -6.40
N ALA A 88 13.90 -3.06 -5.13
CA ALA A 88 13.01 -1.96 -4.75
C ALA A 88 13.52 -0.62 -5.35
N PRO A 89 12.62 0.28 -5.75
CA PRO A 89 13.03 1.58 -6.27
C PRO A 89 13.77 2.39 -5.20
N THR A 90 14.66 3.26 -5.65
CA THR A 90 15.28 4.27 -4.78
C THR A 90 14.29 5.42 -4.59
N PHE A 91 13.90 5.66 -3.35
CA PHE A 91 12.99 6.74 -2.97
C PHE A 91 13.72 8.05 -2.69
N SER A 92 12.97 9.14 -2.73
CA SER A 92 13.45 10.48 -2.50
C SER A 92 13.61 10.74 -1.00
N ALA A 93 14.74 11.30 -0.60
CA ALA A 93 14.96 11.67 0.81
C ALA A 93 14.00 12.77 1.28
N ALA A 94 13.54 13.61 0.36
CA ALA A 94 12.49 14.60 0.58
C ALA A 94 11.54 14.61 -0.63
N GLY A 95 10.25 14.88 -0.40
CA GLY A 95 9.22 14.93 -1.43
C GLY A 95 8.34 13.70 -1.45
N VAL A 96 7.54 13.57 -2.52
CA VAL A 96 6.57 12.47 -2.67
C VAL A 96 7.02 11.51 -3.75
N ASP A 97 7.01 10.22 -3.44
CA ASP A 97 7.18 9.11 -4.39
C ASP A 97 5.88 8.33 -4.50
N VAL A 98 5.60 7.79 -5.69
CA VAL A 98 4.39 7.00 -5.95
C VAL A 98 4.76 5.66 -6.56
N ILE A 99 4.25 4.60 -5.96
CA ILE A 99 4.37 3.23 -6.48
C ILE A 99 3.00 2.57 -6.62
N THR A 100 2.93 1.57 -7.48
CA THR A 100 1.80 0.63 -7.55
C THR A 100 2.26 -0.79 -7.25
N LEU A 101 1.42 -1.51 -6.52
CA LEU A 101 1.55 -2.93 -6.22
C LEU A 101 0.31 -3.66 -6.75
N LEU A 102 0.52 -4.63 -7.65
CA LEU A 102 -0.55 -5.45 -8.22
C LEU A 102 -0.40 -6.90 -7.78
N THR A 103 -1.46 -7.50 -7.25
CA THR A 103 -1.57 -8.95 -7.08
C THR A 103 -2.72 -9.48 -7.94
N VAL A 104 -2.57 -10.70 -8.45
CA VAL A 104 -3.62 -11.45 -9.17
C VAL A 104 -3.90 -12.81 -8.53
N ASP A 105 -3.26 -13.10 -7.40
CA ASP A 105 -3.26 -14.41 -6.73
C ASP A 105 -3.66 -14.34 -5.26
N GLY A 106 -4.45 -13.33 -4.88
CA GLY A 106 -4.91 -13.16 -3.49
C GLY A 106 -3.85 -12.59 -2.54
N GLY A 107 -2.80 -11.96 -3.07
CA GLY A 107 -1.72 -11.36 -2.28
C GLY A 107 -0.53 -12.28 -2.00
N VAL A 108 -0.46 -13.45 -2.65
CA VAL A 108 0.71 -14.34 -2.57
C VAL A 108 1.92 -13.68 -3.24
N THR A 109 1.69 -13.05 -4.40
CA THR A 109 2.68 -12.29 -5.16
C THR A 109 2.18 -10.88 -5.44
N TRP A 110 3.05 -9.89 -5.25
CA TRP A 110 2.79 -8.50 -5.59
C TRP A 110 3.82 -8.00 -6.60
N LEU A 111 3.38 -7.61 -7.79
CA LEU A 111 4.21 -6.96 -8.80
C LEU A 111 4.31 -5.47 -8.47
N GLY A 112 5.53 -5.01 -8.16
CA GLY A 112 5.80 -3.62 -7.79
C GLY A 112 6.43 -2.81 -8.91
N SER A 113 5.87 -1.62 -9.13
CA SER A 113 6.33 -0.66 -10.13
C SER A 113 6.42 0.74 -9.52
N ALA A 114 7.49 1.47 -9.84
CA ALA A 114 7.57 2.90 -9.55
C ALA A 114 6.86 3.69 -10.65
N ASN A 115 5.96 4.58 -10.26
CA ASN A 115 5.16 5.37 -11.20
C ASN A 115 5.74 6.78 -11.37
N GLY A 116 6.31 7.33 -10.29
CA GLY A 116 7.05 8.59 -10.31
C GLY A 116 7.74 8.82 -8.96
N VAL A 117 8.86 9.54 -9.02
CA VAL A 117 9.69 9.87 -7.85
C VAL A 117 9.90 11.38 -7.79
N SER A 118 10.11 11.91 -6.59
CA SER A 118 10.43 13.32 -6.34
C SER A 118 9.37 14.33 -6.83
N TYR A 119 8.08 14.04 -6.67
CA TYR A 119 7.06 15.07 -6.88
C TYR A 119 7.25 16.21 -5.85
N ALA A 120 7.17 17.45 -6.35
CA ALA A 120 7.38 18.69 -5.59
C ALA A 120 6.12 19.15 -4.85
#